data_AF-A0A7V9GQW3-F1
#
_entry.id   AF-A0A7V9GQW3-F1
#
_cell.length_a   1.000
_cell.length_b   1.000
_cell.length_c   1.000
_cell.angle_alpha   90.00
_cell.angle_beta   90.00
_cell.angle_gamma   90.00
#
_symmetry.space_group_name_H-M   'P 1'
#
loop_
_entity.id
_entity.type
_entity.pdbx_description
1 polymer ?
#
loop_
_entity_poly.entity_id
_entity_poly.type
_entity_poly.pdbx_seq_one_letter_code
_entity_poly.pdbx_strand_id
1 'polypeptide(L)'
;MANTHTHRYVVGPDADPLLRPGPARERTPGLHCCPECSSHLVQPVWWRESGPAHWEIERWCPECGWGETGIYEQEVVDWFDDELERGTDLLSRNLAAAIEDSLESELALLHSALEADALLPEDF
;
A
#
# COMPACT_ATOMS: atom_id res chain seq x y z
N MET A 1 -13.36 -1.01 31.17
CA MET A 1 -12.03 -1.30 31.76
C MET A 1 -11.01 -1.09 30.65
N ALA A 2 -10.29 0.04 30.68
CA ALA A 2 -9.33 0.40 29.65
C ALA A 2 -7.95 -0.16 30.04
N ASN A 3 -7.42 -1.09 29.25
CA ASN A 3 -6.07 -1.61 29.43
C ASN A 3 -5.11 -0.82 28.54
N THR A 4 -4.38 0.11 29.16
CA THR A 4 -3.24 0.79 28.54
C THR A 4 -2.01 -0.12 28.69
N HIS A 5 -1.64 -0.83 27.63
CA HIS A 5 -0.38 -1.60 27.58
C HIS A 5 0.70 -0.74 26.93
N THR A 6 1.55 -0.14 27.75
CA THR A 6 2.75 0.58 27.30
C THR A 6 3.86 -0.44 27.01
N HIS A 7 4.06 -0.79 25.74
CA HIS A 7 5.21 -1.60 25.32
C HIS A 7 6.49 -0.75 25.36
N ARG A 8 7.44 -1.15 26.21
CA ARG A 8 8.78 -0.57 26.35
C ARG A 8 9.77 -1.43 25.55
N TYR A 9 10.29 -0.92 24.44
CA TYR A 9 11.31 -1.62 23.64
C TYR A 9 12.69 -1.55 24.32
N VAL A 10 13.42 -2.67 24.32
CA VAL A 10 14.82 -2.77 24.74
C VAL A 10 15.68 -2.78 23.48
N VAL A 11 16.62 -1.84 23.35
CA VAL A 11 17.53 -1.73 22.19
C VAL A 11 18.61 -2.80 22.31
N GLY A 12 18.77 -3.63 21.26
CA GLY A 12 19.81 -4.67 21.17
C GLY A 12 21.22 -4.09 20.95
N PRO A 13 22.28 -4.89 21.18
CA PRO A 13 23.65 -4.41 21.39
C PRO A 13 24.42 -3.94 20.14
N ASP A 14 23.84 -3.99 18.94
CA ASP A 14 24.55 -3.71 17.66
C ASP A 14 24.12 -2.38 17.00
N ALA A 15 23.91 -1.32 17.79
CA ALA A 15 23.56 0.00 17.26
C ALA A 15 24.80 0.74 16.69
N ASP A 16 24.71 1.14 15.42
CA ASP A 16 25.74 1.92 14.70
C ASP A 16 26.04 3.27 15.40
N PRO A 17 27.30 3.57 15.75
CA PRO A 17 27.69 4.72 16.57
C PRO A 17 27.56 6.09 15.86
N LEU A 18 27.22 6.14 14.57
CA LEU A 18 27.02 7.40 13.85
C LEU A 18 25.57 7.90 13.86
N LEU A 19 24.62 7.10 14.36
CA LEU A 19 23.24 7.55 14.52
C LEU A 19 23.09 8.33 15.84
N ARG A 20 23.27 9.65 15.80
CA ARG A 20 22.82 10.50 16.92
C ARG A 20 21.29 10.45 16.95
N PRO A 21 20.63 9.94 18.00
CA PRO A 21 19.19 10.08 18.13
C PRO A 21 18.90 11.56 18.36
N GLY A 22 18.35 12.22 17.34
CA GLY A 22 17.63 13.48 17.53
C GLY A 22 16.46 13.26 18.51
N PRO A 23 15.85 14.34 19.05
CA PRO A 23 14.65 14.18 19.87
C PRO A 23 13.68 13.31 19.08
N ALA A 24 13.22 12.21 19.69
CA ALA A 24 12.26 11.33 19.08
C ALA A 24 10.96 12.13 18.85
N ARG A 25 10.85 12.79 17.69
CA ARG A 25 9.56 12.99 17.05
C ARG A 25 9.02 11.57 16.94
N GLU A 26 7.96 11.27 17.67
CA GLU A 26 7.20 10.05 17.48
C GLU A 26 7.05 9.89 15.98
N ARG A 27 7.71 8.89 15.40
CA ARG A 27 7.56 8.60 13.98
C ARG A 27 6.11 8.19 13.88
N THR A 28 5.26 9.08 13.39
CA THR A 28 3.88 8.77 13.09
C THR A 28 3.92 7.47 12.30
N PRO A 29 3.30 6.37 12.77
CA PRO A 29 3.23 5.15 11.97
C PRO A 29 2.74 5.55 10.58
N GLY A 30 3.46 5.13 9.54
CA GLY A 30 3.29 5.66 8.19
C GLY A 30 1.82 5.62 7.77
N LEU A 31 1.32 6.70 7.16
CA LEU A 31 -0.12 6.90 6.92
C LEU A 31 -0.78 5.80 6.08
N HIS A 32 0.00 5.07 5.29
CA HIS A 32 -0.37 3.87 4.54
C HIS A 32 -0.70 2.63 5.40
N CYS A 33 -0.34 2.59 6.68
CA CYS A 33 -0.61 1.47 7.58
C CYS A 33 -1.95 1.61 8.30
N CYS A 34 -2.80 0.59 8.21
CA CYS A 34 -4.05 0.53 8.93
C CYS A 34 -3.79 0.18 10.41
N PRO A 35 -4.30 0.96 11.37
CA PRO A 35 -4.14 0.67 12.79
C PRO A 35 -4.97 -0.55 13.25
N GLU A 36 -5.99 -0.96 12.50
CA GLU A 36 -6.88 -2.08 12.88
C GLU A 36 -6.42 -3.44 12.32
N CYS A 37 -6.17 -3.53 11.01
CA CYS A 37 -5.79 -4.80 10.36
C CYS A 37 -4.30 -4.88 9.99
N SER A 38 -3.50 -3.84 10.24
CA SER A 38 -2.08 -3.76 9.87
C SER A 38 -1.81 -3.84 8.35
N SER A 39 -2.83 -3.68 7.51
CA SER A 39 -2.68 -3.58 6.06
C SER A 39 -1.88 -2.34 5.67
N HIS A 40 -1.09 -2.43 4.60
CA HIS A 40 -0.38 -1.30 4.00
C HIS A 40 -1.20 -0.60 2.89
N LEU A 41 -2.49 -0.92 2.77
CA LEU A 41 -3.36 -0.45 1.70
C LEU A 41 -4.23 0.75 2.09
N VAL A 42 -3.92 1.48 3.17
CA VAL A 42 -4.72 2.66 3.53
C VAL A 42 -4.61 3.72 2.43
N GLN A 43 -5.77 4.13 1.92
CA GLN A 43 -5.90 5.09 0.84
C GLN A 43 -6.38 6.45 1.37
N PRO A 44 -5.91 7.57 0.80
CA PRO A 44 -6.57 8.85 0.99
C PRO A 44 -7.89 8.88 0.22
N VAL A 45 -8.96 9.30 0.87
CA VAL A 45 -10.26 9.53 0.24
C VAL A 45 -10.43 11.01 -0.09
N TRP A 46 -9.84 11.88 0.73
CA TRP A 46 -9.86 13.32 0.55
C TRP A 46 -8.66 13.97 1.22
N TRP A 47 -8.22 15.10 0.68
CA TRP A 47 -7.17 15.93 1.26
C TRP A 47 -7.40 17.41 0.97
N ARG A 48 -6.95 18.29 1.86
CA ARG A 48 -6.96 19.74 1.68
C ARG A 48 -5.88 20.41 2.50
N GLU A 49 -5.32 21.48 1.97
CA GLU A 49 -4.44 22.38 2.71
C GLU A 49 -5.19 22.98 3.93
N SER A 50 -4.64 22.78 5.12
CA SER A 50 -5.16 23.26 6.40
C SER A 50 -4.31 24.40 6.99
N GLY A 51 -3.18 24.72 6.37
CA GLY A 51 -2.30 25.82 6.70
C GLY A 51 -1.00 25.78 5.89
N PRO A 52 -0.05 26.70 6.13
CA PRO A 52 1.13 26.89 5.25
C PRO A 52 2.04 25.68 5.04
N ALA A 53 1.92 24.66 5.90
CA ALA A 53 2.69 23.41 5.82
C ALA A 53 1.89 22.24 6.43
N HIS A 54 0.57 22.33 6.44
CA HIS A 54 -0.31 21.34 7.07
C HIS A 54 -1.44 20.94 6.14
N TRP A 55 -1.77 19.65 6.14
CA TRP A 55 -2.81 19.06 5.32
C TRP A 55 -3.79 18.29 6.18
N GLU A 56 -5.08 18.54 5.97
CA GLU A 56 -6.15 17.70 6.48
C GLU A 56 -6.38 16.57 5.49
N ILE A 57 -6.26 15.32 5.95
CA ILE A 57 -6.39 14.12 5.11
C ILE A 57 -7.38 13.17 5.75
N GLU A 58 -8.39 12.77 4.99
CA GLU A 58 -9.29 11.66 5.29
C GLU A 58 -8.74 10.39 4.65
N ARG A 59 -8.61 9.33 5.45
CA ARG A 59 -8.03 8.05 5.07
C ARG A 59 -9.04 6.94 5.28
N TRP A 60 -8.93 5.87 4.48
CA TRP A 60 -9.75 4.68 4.57
C TRP A 60 -8.96 3.41 4.27
N CYS A 61 -9.24 2.34 5.00
CA CYS A 61 -8.68 1.01 4.75
C CYS A 61 -9.65 0.16 3.92
N PRO A 62 -9.25 -0.31 2.73
CA PRO A 62 -10.11 -1.12 1.88
C PRO A 62 -10.35 -2.54 2.39
N GLU A 63 -9.49 -3.05 3.28
CA GLU A 63 -9.61 -4.42 3.78
C GLU A 63 -10.59 -4.56 4.95
N CYS A 64 -10.58 -3.60 5.88
CA CYS A 64 -11.41 -3.67 7.09
C CYS A 64 -12.47 -2.56 7.21
N GLY A 65 -12.38 -1.53 6.35
CA GLY A 65 -13.33 -0.43 6.34
C GLY A 65 -13.04 0.71 7.31
N TRP A 66 -11.97 0.61 8.11
CA TRP A 66 -11.53 1.69 9.01
C TRP A 66 -11.35 3.02 8.27
N GLY A 67 -11.72 4.14 8.89
CA GLY A 67 -11.48 5.47 8.33
C GLY A 67 -11.26 6.54 9.41
N GLU A 68 -10.43 7.53 9.08
CA GLU A 68 -10.04 8.60 9.99
C GLU A 68 -9.62 9.86 9.23
N THR A 69 -9.96 11.02 9.77
CA THR A 69 -9.45 12.32 9.32
C THR A 69 -8.40 12.84 10.30
N GLY A 70 -7.26 13.30 9.80
CA GLY A 70 -6.20 13.89 10.62
C GLY A 70 -5.51 15.05 9.92
N ILE A 71 -4.74 15.83 10.68
CA ILE A 71 -3.91 16.93 10.15
C ILE A 71 -2.43 16.52 10.23
N TYR A 72 -1.72 16.65 9.12
CA TYR A 72 -0.34 16.19 8.96
C TYR A 72 0.56 17.28 8.39
N GLU A 73 1.83 17.29 8.79
CA GLU A 73 2.86 18.18 8.23
C GLU A 73 3.20 17.78 6.79
N GLN A 74 3.62 18.74 5.95
CA GLN A 74 3.99 18.52 4.54
C GLN A 74 4.91 17.30 4.34
N GLU A 75 5.98 17.16 5.13
CA GLU A 75 6.95 16.06 5.01
C GLU A 75 6.29 14.67 5.16
N VAL A 76 5.26 14.57 6.01
CA VAL A 76 4.51 13.33 6.22
C VAL A 76 3.61 13.02 5.02
N VAL A 77 3.05 14.07 4.41
CA VAL A 77 2.22 13.94 3.21
C VAL A 77 3.05 13.53 2.00
N ASP A 78 4.22 14.15 1.81
CA ASP A 78 5.15 13.80 0.73
C ASP A 78 5.57 12.33 0.83
N TRP A 79 5.93 11.88 2.04
CA TRP A 79 6.26 10.48 2.28
C TRP A 79 5.08 9.54 2.00
N PHE A 80 3.85 9.98 2.33
CA PHE A 80 2.66 9.18 2.08
C PHE A 80 2.37 9.06 0.59
N ASP A 81 2.52 10.15 -0.18
CA ASP A 81 2.37 10.15 -1.64
C ASP A 81 3.37 9.21 -2.32
N ASP A 82 4.63 9.26 -1.91
CA ASP A 82 5.68 8.34 -2.40
C ASP A 82 5.30 6.86 -2.20
N GLU A 83 4.74 6.52 -1.03
CA GLU A 83 4.34 5.15 -0.72
C GLU A 83 3.10 4.71 -1.52
N LEU A 84 2.16 5.63 -1.78
CA LEU A 84 0.99 5.36 -2.64
C LEU A 84 1.41 5.11 -4.09
N GLU A 85 2.35 5.89 -4.62
CA GLU A 85 2.92 5.67 -5.94
C GLU A 85 3.62 4.31 -6.00
N ARG A 86 4.44 4.00 -5.00
CA ARG A 86 5.15 2.72 -4.90
C ARG A 86 4.19 1.52 -4.83
N GLY A 87 3.11 1.65 -4.08
CA GLY A 87 2.05 0.64 -3.98
C GLY A 87 1.33 0.44 -5.31
N THR A 88 0.98 1.53 -5.99
CA THR A 88 0.33 1.49 -7.31
C THR A 88 1.21 0.79 -8.35
N ASP A 89 2.50 1.13 -8.38
CA ASP A 89 3.49 0.50 -9.25
C ASP A 89 3.58 -1.02 -9.02
N LEU A 90 3.59 -1.45 -7.76
CA LEU A 90 3.62 -2.87 -7.43
C LEU A 90 2.36 -3.59 -7.90
N LEU A 91 1.19 -2.99 -7.69
CA LEU A 91 -0.09 -3.54 -8.13
C LEU A 91 -0.16 -3.63 -9.66
N SER A 92 0.25 -2.59 -10.38
CA SER A 92 0.27 -2.57 -11.84
C SER A 92 1.21 -3.63 -12.41
N ARG A 93 2.41 -3.80 -11.85
CA ARG A 93 3.35 -4.86 -12.27
C ARG A 93 2.77 -6.26 -12.03
N ASN A 94 2.19 -6.49 -10.86
CA ASN A 94 1.59 -7.78 -10.53
C ASN A 94 0.40 -8.11 -11.43
N LEU A 95 -0.45 -7.12 -11.72
CA LEU A 95 -1.57 -7.28 -12.66
C LEU A 95 -1.07 -7.62 -14.07
N ALA A 96 -0.05 -6.92 -14.56
CA ALA A 96 0.53 -7.20 -15.88
C ALA A 96 1.07 -8.63 -15.98
N ALA A 97 1.82 -9.08 -14.96
CA ALA A 97 2.34 -10.44 -14.90
C ALA A 97 1.22 -11.49 -14.86
N ALA A 98 0.14 -11.25 -14.11
CA ALA A 98 -1.00 -12.18 -14.04
C ALA A 98 -1.75 -12.27 -15.38
N ILE A 99 -1.86 -11.16 -16.12
CA ILE A 99 -2.44 -11.14 -17.46
C ILE A 99 -1.57 -11.94 -18.44
N GLU A 100 -0.25 -11.76 -18.39
CA GLU A 100 0.69 -12.47 -19.26
C GLU A 100 0.60 -13.99 -19.05
N ASP A 101 0.55 -14.45 -17.80
CA ASP A 101 0.38 -15.87 -17.43
C ASP A 101 -0.97 -16.45 -17.92
N SER A 102 -2.04 -15.67 -17.80
CA SER A 102 -3.37 -16.06 -18.30
C SER A 102 -3.38 -16.19 -19.83
N LEU A 103 -2.78 -15.24 -20.54
CA LEU A 103 -2.73 -15.23 -22.00
C LEU A 103 -1.88 -16.37 -22.56
N GLU A 104 -0.77 -16.73 -21.90
CA GLU A 104 0.02 -17.89 -22.30
C GLU A 104 -0.80 -19.18 -22.24
N SER A 105 -1.60 -19.32 -21.18
CA SER A 105 -2.52 -20.46 -21.01
C SER A 105 -3.62 -20.50 -22.09
N GLU A 106 -4.20 -19.34 -22.44
CA GLU A 106 -5.20 -19.22 -23.51
C GLU A 106 -4.60 -19.53 -24.90
N LEU A 107 -3.37 -19.07 -25.17
CA LEU A 107 -2.66 -19.36 -26.42
C LEU A 107 -2.38 -20.86 -26.59
N ALA A 108 -1.98 -21.55 -25.52
CA ALA A 108 -1.75 -22.99 -25.56
C ALA A 108 -3.04 -23.79 -25.86
N LEU A 109 -4.18 -23.33 -25.34
CA LEU A 109 -5.48 -23.91 -25.63
C LEU A 109 -5.86 -23.70 -27.10
N LEU A 110 -5.69 -22.47 -27.61
CA LEU A 110 -5.96 -22.15 -29.01
C LEU A 110 -5.06 -22.96 -29.96
N HIS A 111 -3.77 -23.10 -29.64
CA HIS A 111 -2.84 -23.94 -30.40
C HIS A 111 -3.34 -25.38 -30.48
N SER A 112 -3.77 -25.95 -29.36
CA SER A 112 -4.30 -27.32 -29.32
C SER A 112 -5.58 -27.46 -30.15
N ALA A 113 -6.45 -26.45 -30.14
CA ALA A 113 -7.67 -26.44 -30.95
C ALA A 113 -7.36 -26.33 -32.45
N LEU A 114 -6.35 -25.55 -32.83
CA LEU A 114 -5.87 -25.45 -34.20
C LEU A 114 -5.26 -26.78 -34.69
N GLU A 115 -4.44 -27.45 -33.87
CA GLU A 115 -3.86 -28.76 -34.22
C GLU A 115 -4.94 -29.84 -34.37
N ALA A 116 -6.01 -29.75 -33.58
CA ALA A 116 -7.14 -30.67 -33.65
C ALA A 116 -8.17 -30.32 -34.73
N ASP A 117 -7.96 -29.24 -35.51
CA ASP A 117 -8.93 -28.68 -36.47
C ASP A 117 -10.33 -28.48 -35.85
N ALA A 118 -10.34 -28.07 -34.57
CA ALA A 118 -11.53 -27.98 -33.74
C ALA A 118 -12.19 -26.59 -33.78
N LEU A 119 -11.62 -25.64 -34.53
CA LEU A 119 -12.19 -24.30 -34.71
C LEU A 119 -13.12 -24.28 -35.92
N LEU A 120 -14.38 -23.94 -35.70
CA LEU A 120 -15.40 -23.77 -36.72
C LEU A 120 -15.63 -22.28 -37.02
N PRO A 121 -16.25 -21.94 -38.17
CA PRO A 121 -16.61 -20.55 -38.47
C PRO A 121 -17.54 -19.88 -37.45
N GLU A 122 -18.21 -20.67 -36.61
CA GLU A 122 -19.10 -20.20 -35.54
C GLU A 122 -18.38 -19.80 -34.24
N ASP A 123 -17.07 -20.07 -34.14
CA ASP A 123 -16.24 -19.77 -32.97
C ASP A 123 -15.58 -18.37 -33.01
N PHE A 124 -15.87 -17.54 -34.02
CA PHE A 124 -15.33 -16.19 -34.24
C PHE A 124 -16.45 -15.13 -34.34
#